data_AF-A0A2I0DD02-F1
#
_entry.id   AF-A0A2I0DD02-F1
#
_cell.length_a   1.000
_cell.length_b   1.000
_cell.length_c   1.000
_cell.angle_alpha   90.00
_cell.angle_beta   90.00
_cell.angle_gamma   90.00
#
_symmetry.space_group_name_H-M   'P 1'
#
loop_
_entity.id
_entity.type
_entity.pdbx_description
1 polymer ?
#
loop_
_entity_poly.entity_id
_entity_poly.type
_entity_poly.pdbx_seq_one_letter_code
_entity_poly.pdbx_strand_id
1 'polypeptide(L)'
;SVENPLAVKRFIQMKLSKIKTDKSDSKLICEYAKQVDLKLWQGNSKHQLECLQMTRLLSVYTKQSTMLKNKLHGEAVLGQPSKLVVTSLKRSLRQLKKEIDTIEEKLLLLVNEVHKDVLTRLKSIPGIGKKTSLMLVVLTDGFDRFKSGSELCSYAGLTPIIRQSGSSVNG
;
A
#
# COMPACT_ATOMS: atom_id res chain seq x y z
N SER A 1 -5.05 -4.65 -19.86
CA SER A 1 -5.58 -4.80 -18.49
C SER A 1 -4.46 -5.13 -17.53
N VAL A 2 -4.64 -4.81 -16.25
CA VAL A 2 -3.84 -5.41 -15.17
C VAL A 2 -4.78 -6.38 -14.45
N GLU A 3 -4.61 -7.67 -14.72
CA GLU A 3 -5.42 -8.73 -14.13
C GLU A 3 -4.75 -9.33 -12.91
N ASN A 4 -5.55 -9.90 -12.01
CA ASN A 4 -5.03 -10.65 -10.88
C ASN A 4 -4.26 -11.90 -11.39
N PRO A 5 -2.95 -12.04 -11.11
CA PRO A 5 -2.16 -13.17 -11.59
C PRO A 5 -2.72 -14.54 -11.20
N LEU A 6 -3.45 -14.62 -10.08
CA LEU A 6 -4.09 -15.86 -9.63
C LEU A 6 -5.21 -16.32 -10.58
N ALA A 7 -5.96 -15.40 -11.19
CA ALA A 7 -7.02 -15.73 -12.14
C ALA A 7 -6.43 -16.37 -13.40
N VAL A 8 -5.39 -15.74 -13.95
CA VAL A 8 -4.63 -16.25 -15.11
C VAL A 8 -4.01 -17.61 -14.78
N LYS A 9 -3.38 -17.74 -13.61
CA LYS A 9 -2.78 -19.01 -13.16
C LYS A 9 -3.81 -20.13 -13.06
N ARG A 10 -5.00 -19.87 -12.48
CA ARG A 10 -6.07 -20.87 -12.36
C ARG A 10 -6.60 -21.29 -13.72
N PHE A 11 -6.79 -20.34 -14.64
CA PHE A 11 -7.18 -20.64 -16.02
C PHE A 11 -6.18 -21.59 -16.71
N ILE A 12 -4.88 -21.29 -16.58
CA ILE A 12 -3.82 -22.15 -17.11
C ILE A 12 -3.86 -23.55 -16.49
N GLN A 13 -4.03 -23.64 -15.15
CA GLN A 13 -4.12 -24.93 -14.46
C GLN A 13 -5.31 -25.78 -14.90
N MET A 14 -6.46 -25.16 -15.21
CA MET A 14 -7.64 -25.86 -15.72
C MET A 14 -7.39 -26.55 -17.07
N LYS A 15 -6.39 -26.12 -17.84
CA LYS A 15 -6.02 -26.75 -19.12
C LYS A 15 -5.18 -28.02 -18.95
N LEU A 16 -4.80 -28.39 -17.72
CA LEU A 16 -4.04 -29.59 -17.37
C LEU A 16 -2.73 -29.79 -18.16
N SER A 17 -2.17 -28.70 -18.72
CA SER A 17 -0.91 -28.77 -19.45
C SER A 17 0.23 -29.12 -18.50
N LYS A 18 0.99 -30.18 -18.84
CA LYS A 18 2.21 -30.57 -18.13
C LYS A 18 3.43 -29.77 -18.57
N ILE A 19 3.35 -29.13 -19.74
CA ILE A 19 4.43 -28.35 -20.34
C ILE A 19 4.35 -26.91 -19.82
N LYS A 20 5.43 -26.43 -19.20
CA LYS A 20 5.60 -25.05 -18.70
C LYS A 20 6.82 -24.42 -19.35
N THR A 21 6.58 -23.66 -20.40
CA THR A 21 7.61 -22.91 -21.13
C THR A 21 7.05 -21.54 -21.47
N ASP A 22 7.88 -20.51 -21.56
CA ASP A 22 7.42 -19.15 -21.90
C ASP A 22 6.57 -19.12 -23.18
N LYS A 23 6.89 -19.98 -24.15
CA LYS A 23 6.12 -20.14 -25.40
C LYS A 23 4.72 -20.73 -25.16
N SER A 24 4.59 -21.73 -24.29
CA SER A 24 3.29 -22.32 -23.98
C SER A 24 2.46 -21.41 -23.05
N ASP A 25 3.10 -20.76 -22.08
CA ASP A 25 2.45 -19.85 -21.15
C ASP A 25 1.95 -18.58 -21.85
N SER A 26 2.74 -17.97 -22.75
CA SER A 26 2.30 -16.82 -23.56
C SER A 26 1.09 -17.16 -24.43
N LYS A 27 1.02 -18.38 -24.99
CA LYS A 27 -0.15 -18.85 -25.74
C LYS A 27 -1.39 -18.93 -24.84
N LEU A 28 -1.27 -19.50 -23.64
CA LEU A 28 -2.39 -19.63 -22.71
C LEU A 28 -2.85 -18.28 -22.14
N ILE A 29 -1.93 -17.33 -21.93
CA ILE A 29 -2.25 -15.95 -21.55
C ILE A 29 -3.04 -15.26 -22.67
N CYS A 30 -2.66 -15.45 -23.93
CA CYS A 30 -3.40 -14.93 -25.08
C CYS A 30 -4.80 -15.56 -25.18
N GLU A 31 -4.91 -16.88 -24.97
CA GLU A 31 -6.22 -17.56 -24.93
C GLU A 31 -7.10 -17.03 -23.79
N TYR A 32 -6.55 -16.84 -22.60
CA TYR A 32 -7.24 -16.20 -21.48
C TYR A 32 -7.78 -14.83 -21.87
N ALA A 33 -6.93 -13.99 -22.48
CA ALA A 33 -7.29 -12.64 -22.89
C ALA A 33 -8.39 -12.58 -23.97
N LYS A 34 -8.55 -13.64 -24.77
CA LYS A 34 -9.63 -13.75 -25.76
C LYS A 34 -10.98 -14.15 -25.15
N GLN A 35 -10.96 -14.86 -24.02
CA GLN A 35 -12.16 -15.42 -23.40
C GLN A 35 -12.72 -14.53 -22.30
N VAL A 36 -11.88 -13.69 -21.70
CA VAL A 36 -12.27 -12.77 -20.62
C VAL A 36 -12.41 -11.36 -21.18
N ASP A 37 -13.47 -10.67 -20.79
CA ASP A 37 -13.59 -9.24 -21.08
C ASP A 37 -12.59 -8.45 -20.23
N LEU A 38 -11.53 -7.97 -20.88
CA LEU A 38 -10.41 -7.29 -20.26
C LEU A 38 -10.62 -5.78 -20.29
N LYS A 39 -10.57 -5.15 -19.12
CA LYS A 39 -10.59 -3.68 -19.04
C LYS A 39 -9.27 -3.10 -19.54
N LEU A 40 -9.32 -2.02 -20.31
CA LEU A 40 -8.11 -1.29 -20.66
C LEU A 40 -7.49 -0.73 -19.38
N TRP A 41 -6.17 -0.92 -19.25
CA TRP A 41 -5.46 -0.35 -18.11
C TRP A 41 -5.32 1.15 -18.36
N GLN A 42 -5.90 1.93 -17.45
CA GLN A 42 -5.68 3.36 -17.40
C GLN A 42 -4.66 3.63 -16.29
N GLY A 43 -3.60 4.33 -16.65
CA GLY A 43 -2.57 4.72 -15.69
C GLY A 43 -3.11 5.73 -14.69
N ASN A 44 -2.39 5.90 -13.58
CA ASN A 44 -2.71 6.91 -12.59
C ASN A 44 -2.50 8.32 -13.19
N SER A 45 -3.32 9.28 -12.77
CA SER A 45 -3.13 10.69 -13.10
C SER A 45 -1.79 11.20 -12.56
N LYS A 46 -1.26 12.29 -13.14
CA LYS A 46 -0.02 12.93 -12.66
C LYS A 46 -0.13 13.32 -11.18
N HIS A 47 -1.28 13.87 -10.80
CA HIS A 47 -1.61 14.25 -9.43
C HIS A 47 -1.57 13.05 -8.47
N GLN A 48 -2.19 11.93 -8.87
CA GLN A 48 -2.21 10.71 -8.08
C GLN A 48 -0.82 10.07 -7.98
N LEU A 49 -0.01 10.13 -9.04
CA LEU A 49 1.38 9.67 -9.00
C LEU A 49 2.23 10.47 -8.01
N GLU A 50 2.10 11.80 -7.99
CA GLU A 50 2.79 12.66 -7.02
C GLU A 50 2.38 12.33 -5.58
N CYS A 51 1.07 12.19 -5.32
CA CYS A 51 0.56 11.81 -4.01
C CYS A 51 1.09 10.44 -3.53
N LEU A 52 1.15 9.45 -4.43
CA LEU A 52 1.70 8.12 -4.14
C LEU A 52 3.21 8.16 -3.86
N GLN A 53 3.96 8.98 -4.58
CA GLN A 53 5.39 9.17 -4.34
C GLN A 53 5.65 9.77 -2.96
N MET A 54 4.93 10.85 -2.61
CA MET A 54 5.01 11.47 -1.28
C MET A 54 4.65 10.49 -0.16
N THR A 55 3.57 9.73 -0.34
CA THR A 55 3.12 8.73 0.64
C THR A 55 4.17 7.62 0.85
N ARG A 56 4.79 7.13 -0.22
CA ARG A 56 5.87 6.14 -0.13
C ARG A 56 7.09 6.71 0.57
N LEU A 57 7.45 7.96 0.28
CA LEU A 57 8.57 8.65 0.93
C LEU A 57 8.32 8.83 2.44
N LEU A 58 7.10 9.23 2.84
CA LEU A 58 6.71 9.32 4.24
C LEU A 58 6.86 7.97 4.97
N SER A 59 6.50 6.86 4.33
CA SER A 59 6.72 5.51 4.88
C SER A 59 8.21 5.22 5.13
N VAL A 60 9.07 5.58 4.18
CA VAL A 60 10.53 5.44 4.32
C VAL A 60 11.06 6.30 5.47
N TYR A 61 10.70 7.58 5.53
CA TYR A 61 11.15 8.48 6.58
C TYR A 61 10.64 8.10 7.97
N THR A 62 9.42 7.56 8.06
CA THR A 62 8.89 7.02 9.31
C THR A 62 9.74 5.84 9.81
N LYS A 63 10.09 4.90 8.92
CA LYS A 63 10.99 3.77 9.27
C LYS A 63 12.37 4.27 9.69
N GLN A 64 12.94 5.23 8.96
CA GLN A 64 14.23 5.82 9.30
C GLN A 64 14.18 6.55 10.65
N SER A 65 13.11 7.27 10.95
CA SER A 65 12.92 7.93 12.26
C SER A 65 12.90 6.91 13.39
N THR A 66 12.17 5.81 13.24
CA THR A 66 12.15 4.71 14.22
C THR A 66 13.52 4.08 14.38
N MET A 67 14.24 3.81 13.29
CA MET A 67 15.61 3.30 13.31
C MET A 67 16.54 4.22 14.11
N LEU A 68 16.51 5.54 13.86
CA LEU A 68 17.35 6.50 14.57
C LEU A 68 16.97 6.62 16.05
N LYS A 69 15.68 6.55 16.40
CA LYS A 69 15.22 6.50 17.80
C LYS A 69 15.76 5.27 18.51
N ASN A 70 15.64 4.11 17.88
CA ASN A 70 16.13 2.85 18.43
C ASN A 70 17.65 2.88 18.61
N LYS A 71 18.39 3.42 17.63
CA LYS A 71 19.84 3.60 17.73
C LYS A 71 20.21 4.53 18.89
N LEU A 72 19.53 5.67 19.01
CA LEU A 72 19.77 6.63 20.09
C LEU A 72 19.46 6.03 21.47
N HIS A 73 18.40 5.24 21.57
CA HIS A 73 18.08 4.49 22.78
C HIS A 73 19.17 3.45 23.10
N GLY A 74 19.64 2.70 22.10
CA GLY A 74 20.75 1.75 22.25
C GLY A 74 22.03 2.40 22.78
N GLU A 75 22.43 3.55 22.23
CA GLU A 75 23.60 4.30 22.74
C GLU A 75 23.40 4.77 24.20
N ALA A 76 22.18 5.13 24.60
CA ALA A 76 21.89 5.56 25.97
C ALA A 76 22.00 4.41 26.97
N VAL A 77 21.61 3.19 26.58
CA VAL A 77 21.66 1.99 27.45
C VAL A 77 23.11 1.53 27.69
N LEU A 78 24.03 1.80 26.76
CA LEU A 78 25.45 1.41 26.88
C LEU A 78 26.23 2.20 27.94
N GLY A 79 25.64 3.22 28.57
CA GLY A 79 26.21 3.95 29.72
C GLY A 79 27.32 4.96 29.40
N GLN A 80 28.10 4.77 28.33
CA GLN A 80 29.12 5.72 27.85
C GLN A 80 28.87 6.21 26.42
N PRO A 81 27.74 6.87 26.12
CA PRO A 81 27.47 7.37 24.78
C PRO A 81 28.43 8.50 24.39
N SER A 82 29.05 8.39 23.22
CA SER A 82 29.82 9.48 22.62
C SER A 82 28.92 10.69 22.35
N LYS A 83 29.29 11.86 22.89
CA LYS A 83 28.56 13.13 22.67
C LYS A 83 28.41 13.46 21.19
N LEU A 84 29.44 13.18 20.38
CA LEU A 84 29.41 13.42 18.93
C LEU A 84 28.36 12.54 18.24
N VAL A 85 28.32 11.24 18.60
CA VAL A 85 27.36 10.27 18.03
C VAL A 85 25.92 10.68 18.37
N VAL A 86 25.63 10.93 19.64
CA VAL A 86 24.27 11.33 20.07
C VAL A 86 23.83 12.63 19.40
N THR A 87 24.73 13.61 19.31
CA THR A 87 24.42 14.91 18.68
C THR A 87 24.13 14.75 17.19
N SER A 88 24.91 13.92 16.50
CA SER A 88 24.68 13.60 15.08
C SER A 88 23.32 12.92 14.87
N LEU A 89 23.01 11.88 15.64
CA LEU A 89 21.73 11.16 15.56
C LEU A 89 20.53 12.08 15.85
N LYS A 90 20.62 12.94 16.86
CA LYS A 90 19.56 13.93 17.17
C LYS A 90 19.36 14.91 16.04
N ARG A 91 20.45 15.37 15.39
CA ARG A 91 20.38 16.30 14.25
C ARG A 91 19.69 15.65 13.06
N SER A 92 20.08 14.43 12.70
CA SER A 92 19.46 13.67 11.61
C SER A 92 17.99 13.41 11.86
N LEU A 93 17.62 13.04 13.10
CA LEU A 93 16.23 12.83 13.49
C LEU A 93 15.40 14.12 13.43
N ARG A 94 15.98 15.27 13.80
CA ARG A 94 15.32 16.57 13.68
C ARG A 94 15.10 16.95 12.21
N GLN A 95 16.08 16.70 11.34
CA GLN A 95 15.93 16.98 9.92
C GLN A 95 14.81 16.11 9.32
N LEU A 96 14.83 14.79 9.57
CA LEU A 96 13.80 13.89 9.07
C LEU A 96 12.40 14.29 9.52
N LYS A 97 12.23 14.76 10.77
CA LYS A 97 10.93 15.27 11.24
C LYS A 97 10.46 16.48 10.42
N LYS A 98 11.34 17.44 10.18
CA LYS A 98 11.00 18.62 9.35
C LYS A 98 10.60 18.22 7.93
N GLU A 99 11.32 17.29 7.32
CA GLU A 99 10.99 16.79 5.98
C GLU A 99 9.64 16.08 5.96
N ILE A 100 9.36 15.24 6.98
CA ILE A 100 8.05 14.59 7.15
C ILE A 100 6.94 15.64 7.22
N ASP A 101 7.07 16.66 8.08
CA ASP A 101 6.05 17.69 8.27
C ASP A 101 5.81 18.47 6.95
N THR A 102 6.89 18.84 6.26
CA THR A 102 6.82 19.56 4.97
C THR A 102 6.11 18.74 3.90
N ILE A 103 6.42 17.45 3.79
CA ILE A 103 5.79 16.54 2.82
C ILE A 103 4.32 16.30 3.18
N GLU A 104 3.99 16.15 4.47
CA GLU A 104 2.61 15.97 4.92
C GLU A 104 1.73 17.21 4.64
N GLU A 105 2.28 18.42 4.79
CA GLU A 105 1.59 19.66 4.44
C GLU A 105 1.35 19.77 2.94
N LYS A 106 2.37 19.51 2.11
CA LYS A 106 2.21 19.53 0.66
C LYS A 106 1.22 18.47 0.17
N LEU A 107 1.27 17.27 0.74
CA LEU A 107 0.33 16.19 0.43
C LEU A 107 -1.11 16.57 0.79
N LEU A 108 -1.31 17.22 1.94
CA LEU A 108 -2.63 17.71 2.33
C LEU A 108 -3.20 18.70 1.31
N LEU A 109 -2.39 19.64 0.83
CA LEU A 109 -2.82 20.63 -0.15
C LEU A 109 -3.23 19.95 -1.45
N LEU A 110 -2.39 19.07 -2.00
CA LEU A 110 -2.68 18.33 -3.22
C LEU A 110 -3.97 17.51 -3.10
N VAL A 111 -4.15 16.77 -2.00
CA VAL A 111 -5.36 15.96 -1.83
C VAL A 111 -6.60 16.84 -1.64
N ASN A 112 -6.49 17.99 -0.97
CA ASN A 112 -7.60 18.93 -0.82
C ASN A 112 -8.03 19.57 -2.14
N GLU A 113 -7.15 19.71 -3.13
CA GLU A 113 -7.52 20.26 -4.44
C GLU A 113 -8.50 19.36 -5.19
N VAL A 114 -8.35 18.03 -5.07
CA VAL A 114 -9.12 17.06 -5.87
C VAL A 114 -10.20 16.34 -5.04
N HIS A 115 -9.93 16.03 -3.77
CA HIS A 115 -10.77 15.16 -2.94
C HIS A 115 -11.18 15.79 -1.60
N LYS A 116 -11.41 17.11 -1.58
CA LYS A 116 -11.79 17.87 -0.37
C LYS A 116 -12.99 17.26 0.38
N ASP A 117 -14.04 16.92 -0.35
CA ASP A 117 -15.29 16.44 0.25
C ASP A 117 -15.11 15.04 0.87
N VAL A 118 -14.39 14.17 0.17
CA VAL A 118 -14.04 12.82 0.68
C VAL A 118 -13.24 12.94 1.97
N LEU A 119 -12.24 13.82 1.98
CA LEU A 119 -11.37 14.02 3.14
C LEU A 119 -12.14 14.59 4.34
N THR A 120 -13.09 15.49 4.10
CA THR A 120 -13.97 16.05 5.13
C THR A 120 -14.87 14.97 5.74
N ARG A 121 -15.49 14.13 4.91
CA ARG A 121 -16.31 13.00 5.39
C ARG A 121 -15.52 11.95 6.15
N LEU A 122 -14.27 11.67 5.74
CA LEU A 122 -13.43 10.73 6.49
C LEU A 122 -13.08 11.25 7.88
N LYS A 123 -12.80 12.56 8.01
CA LYS A 123 -12.46 13.18 9.29
C LYS A 123 -13.63 13.24 10.27
N SER A 124 -14.88 13.15 9.81
CA SER A 124 -16.03 13.11 10.72
C SER A 124 -16.21 11.74 11.40
N ILE A 125 -15.48 10.71 10.96
CA ILE A 125 -15.55 9.37 11.54
C ILE A 125 -14.69 9.33 12.82
N PRO A 126 -15.26 8.97 13.99
CA PRO A 126 -14.51 8.83 15.22
C PRO A 126 -13.32 7.87 15.06
N GLY A 127 -12.13 8.31 15.50
CA GLY A 127 -10.90 7.52 15.38
C GLY A 127 -10.13 7.67 14.06
N ILE A 128 -10.69 8.34 13.05
CA ILE A 128 -9.98 8.64 11.80
C ILE A 128 -9.33 10.04 11.87
N GLY A 129 -8.03 10.05 12.11
CA GLY A 129 -7.22 11.27 12.12
C GLY A 129 -6.82 11.76 10.72
N LYS A 130 -6.23 12.96 10.67
CA LYS A 130 -5.73 13.60 9.43
C LYS A 130 -4.83 12.68 8.59
N LYS A 131 -3.83 12.04 9.21
CA LYS A 131 -2.88 11.16 8.50
C LYS A 131 -3.57 9.94 7.90
N THR A 132 -4.42 9.27 8.68
CA THR A 132 -5.20 8.11 8.23
C THR A 132 -6.15 8.48 7.10
N SER A 133 -6.84 9.62 7.22
CA SER A 133 -7.74 10.10 6.16
C SER A 133 -6.99 10.36 4.84
N LEU A 134 -5.83 11.02 4.88
CA LEU A 134 -4.99 11.26 3.70
C LEU A 134 -4.52 9.95 3.07
N MET A 135 -4.01 9.02 3.90
CA MET A 135 -3.55 7.71 3.44
C MET A 135 -4.66 6.95 2.72
N LEU A 136 -5.87 6.93 3.30
CA LEU A 136 -7.02 6.26 2.69
C LEU A 136 -7.36 6.87 1.33
N VAL A 137 -7.51 8.20 1.25
CA VAL A 137 -7.84 8.88 -0.01
C VAL A 137 -6.80 8.60 -1.09
N VAL A 138 -5.51 8.70 -0.77
CA VAL A 138 -4.43 8.48 -1.74
C VAL A 138 -4.36 7.01 -2.16
N LEU A 139 -4.52 6.05 -1.25
CA LEU A 139 -4.46 4.62 -1.60
C LEU A 139 -5.65 4.17 -2.46
N THR A 140 -6.82 4.74 -2.22
CA THR A 140 -8.07 4.39 -2.91
C THR A 140 -8.37 5.30 -4.10
N ASP A 141 -7.55 6.32 -4.35
CA ASP A 141 -7.79 7.35 -5.37
C ASP A 141 -9.18 7.97 -5.22
N GLY A 142 -9.49 8.48 -4.03
CA GLY A 142 -10.82 9.01 -3.72
C GLY A 142 -11.93 7.95 -3.64
N PHE A 143 -11.59 6.68 -3.49
CA PHE A 143 -12.45 5.49 -3.54
C PHE A 143 -12.89 5.03 -4.93
N ASP A 144 -12.39 5.66 -6.00
CA ASP A 144 -12.73 5.26 -7.37
C ASP A 144 -12.03 3.97 -7.80
N ARG A 145 -10.98 3.57 -7.09
CA ARG A 145 -10.20 2.36 -7.39
C ARG A 145 -10.92 1.05 -7.05
N PHE A 146 -11.90 1.08 -6.15
CA PHE A 146 -12.59 -0.11 -5.64
C PHE A 146 -14.09 0.01 -5.89
N LYS A 147 -14.73 -1.07 -6.35
CA LYS A 147 -16.17 -1.05 -6.61
C LYS A 147 -17.01 -1.17 -5.34
N SER A 148 -16.43 -1.70 -4.28
CA SER A 148 -17.11 -1.92 -3.00
C SER A 148 -16.16 -1.86 -1.81
N GLY A 149 -16.72 -1.59 -0.62
CA GLY A 149 -15.96 -1.64 0.63
C GLY A 149 -15.39 -3.03 0.93
N SER A 150 -16.07 -4.11 0.52
CA SER A 150 -15.58 -5.49 0.71
C SER A 150 -14.31 -5.76 -0.11
N GLU A 151 -14.26 -5.21 -1.33
CA GLU A 151 -13.07 -5.29 -2.19
C GLU A 151 -11.88 -4.56 -1.55
N LEU A 152 -12.12 -3.36 -1.02
CA LEU A 152 -11.11 -2.59 -0.28
C LEU A 152 -10.65 -3.34 0.98
N CYS A 153 -11.54 -3.88 1.79
CA CYS A 153 -11.20 -4.64 2.99
C CYS A 153 -10.37 -5.88 2.66
N SER A 154 -10.71 -6.58 1.58
CA SER A 154 -9.97 -7.76 1.12
C SER A 154 -8.59 -7.37 0.59
N TYR A 155 -8.49 -6.26 -0.13
CA TYR A 155 -7.20 -5.69 -0.56
C TYR A 155 -6.32 -5.27 0.62
N ALA A 156 -6.92 -4.68 1.65
CA ALA A 156 -6.23 -4.30 2.88
C ALA A 156 -5.87 -5.51 3.77
N GLY A 157 -6.31 -6.72 3.43
CA GLY A 157 -6.09 -7.94 4.22
C GLY A 157 -6.88 -7.98 5.53
N LEU A 158 -7.95 -7.19 5.65
CA LEU A 158 -8.80 -7.10 6.85
C LEU A 158 -9.92 -8.15 6.85
N THR A 159 -10.25 -8.70 5.68
CA THR A 159 -11.30 -9.72 5.56
C THR A 159 -10.76 -11.09 6.01
N PRO A 160 -11.34 -11.73 7.03
CA PRO A 160 -10.94 -13.07 7.45
C PRO A 160 -11.27 -14.09 6.36
N ILE A 161 -10.37 -15.06 6.15
CA ILE A 161 -10.59 -16.16 5.20
C ILE A 161 -11.12 -17.36 5.97
N ILE A 162 -12.40 -17.66 5.80
CA ILE A 162 -12.98 -18.90 6.33
C ILE A 162 -12.46 -20.07 5.49
N ARG A 163 -11.72 -20.98 6.13
CA ARG A 163 -11.31 -22.27 5.54
C ARG A 163 -11.95 -23.39 6.34
N GLN A 164 -13.04 -23.95 5.82
CA GLN A 164 -13.70 -25.11 6.40
C GLN A 164 -13.39 -26.32 5.52
N SER A 165 -12.48 -27.19 5.99
CA SER A 165 -12.34 -28.54 5.44
C SER A 165 -13.48 -29.39 6.03
N GLY A 166 -14.30 -29.99 5.18
CA GLY A 166 -15.40 -30.85 5.62
C GLY A 166 -14.93 -31.90 6.62
N SER A 167 -15.57 -31.98 7.78
CA SER A 167 -15.36 -33.05 8.75
C SER A 167 -16.09 -34.30 8.26
N SER A 168 -15.43 -35.09 7.41
CA SER A 168 -15.87 -36.47 7.19
C SER A 168 -15.39 -37.30 8.37
N VAL A 169 -16.25 -37.47 9.38
CA VAL A 169 -16.00 -38.33 10.55
C VAL A 169 -16.47 -39.78 10.36
N ASN A 170 -16.97 -40.16 9.18
CA ASN A 170 -17.29 -41.54 8.85
C ASN A 170 -16.59 -41.94 7.53
N GLY A 171 -15.38 -42.49 7.67
CA GLY A 171 -14.69 -43.33 6.70
C GLY A 171 -14.16 -44.54 7.44
#